data_AF-A0A942DYL7-F1
#
_entry.id   AF-A0A942DYL7-F1
#
_cell.length_a   1.000
_cell.length_b   1.000
_cell.length_c   1.000
_cell.angle_alpha   90.00
_cell.angle_beta   90.00
_cell.angle_gamma   90.00
#
_symmetry.space_group_name_H-M   'P 1'
#
loop_
_entity.id
_entity.type
_entity.pdbx_description
1 polymer ?
#
loop_
_entity_poly.entity_id
_entity_poly.type
_entity_poly.pdbx_seq_one_letter_code
_entity_poly.pdbx_strand_id
1 'polypeptide(L)' 'MRMILTGIVVAIVIAVGAGYVLQAQQEPSWQVFSTESTRVGDPGHNLVGQNWTGEPRGSSTGTGEKNAS' A
#
# COMPACT_ATOMS: atom_id res chain seq x y z
N MET A 1 -29.24 -40.36 -1.25
CA MET A 1 -28.70 -39.63 -2.42
C MET A 1 -29.46 -38.35 -2.77
N ARG A 2 -30.77 -38.39 -3.03
CA ARG A 2 -31.55 -37.22 -3.52
C ARG A 2 -31.45 -35.98 -2.62
N MET A 3 -31.57 -36.15 -1.30
CA MET A 3 -31.43 -35.06 -0.32
C MET A 3 -30.03 -34.42 -0.31
N ILE A 4 -28.99 -35.22 -0.56
CA ILE A 4 -27.60 -34.71 -0.62
C ILE A 4 -27.43 -33.87 -1.88
N LEU A 5 -27.93 -34.35 -3.02
CA LEU A 5 -27.88 -33.63 -4.30
C LEU A 5 -28.62 -32.29 -4.23
N THR A 6 -29.80 -32.26 -3.61
CA THR A 6 -30.55 -31.00 -3.41
C THR A 6 -29.78 -30.03 -2.52
N GLY A 7 -29.12 -30.51 -1.47
CA GLY A 7 -28.28 -29.67 -0.62
C GLY A 7 -27.11 -29.04 -1.38
N ILE A 8 -26.45 -29.82 -2.25
CA ILE A 8 -25.35 -29.33 -3.10
C ILE A 8 -25.84 -28.22 -4.03
N VAL A 9 -27.00 -28.42 -4.68
CA VAL A 9 -27.57 -27.41 -5.59
C VAL A 9 -27.88 -26.12 -4.84
N VAL A 10 -28.50 -26.20 -3.66
CA VAL A 10 -28.80 -25.02 -2.84
C VAL A 10 -27.53 -24.29 -2.42
N ALA A 11 -26.49 -25.02 -1.99
CA ALA A 11 -25.21 -24.42 -1.61
C ALA A 11 -24.56 -23.67 -2.79
N ILE A 12 -24.59 -24.23 -4.00
CA ILE A 12 -24.09 -23.57 -5.21
C ILE A 12 -24.86 -22.27 -5.48
N VAL A 13 -26.20 -22.32 -5.40
CA VAL A 13 -27.04 -21.12 -5.61
C VAL A 13 -26.71 -20.03 -4.60
N ILE A 14 -26.55 -20.39 -3.32
CA ILE A 14 -26.17 -19.44 -2.27
C ILE A 14 -24.79 -18.85 -2.54
N ALA A 15 -23.80 -19.66 -2.91
CA ALA A 15 -22.44 -19.20 -3.20
C ALA A 15 -22.40 -18.20 -4.36
N VAL A 16 -23.09 -18.51 -5.47
CA VAL A 16 -23.17 -17.63 -6.63
C VAL A 16 -23.91 -16.34 -6.29
N GLY A 17 -25.05 -16.44 -5.60
CA GLY A 17 -25.83 -15.28 -5.18
C GLY A 17 -25.05 -14.35 -4.25
N ALA A 18 -24.40 -14.92 -3.23
CA ALA A 18 -23.56 -14.17 -2.30
C ALA A 18 -22.38 -13.50 -3.01
N GLY A 19 -21.70 -14.20 -3.93
CA GLY A 19 -20.60 -13.64 -4.71
C GLY A 19 -21.03 -12.44 -5.56
N TYR A 20 -22.18 -12.53 -6.22
CA TYR A 20 -22.72 -11.45 -7.04
C TYR A 20 -23.12 -10.22 -6.20
N VAL A 21 -23.81 -10.43 -5.07
CA VAL A 21 -24.22 -9.34 -4.18
C VAL A 21 -23.02 -8.68 -3.52
N LEU A 22 -22.04 -9.47 -3.07
CA LEU A 22 -20.87 -8.95 -2.38
C LEU A 22 -19.98 -8.11 -3.31
N GLN A 23 -19.80 -8.53 -4.57
CA GLN A 23 -19.08 -7.76 -5.59
C GLN A 23 -19.70 -6.38 -5.80
N ALA A 24 -21.04 -6.27 -5.81
CA ALA A 24 -21.73 -5.00 -6.01
C ALA A 24 -21.59 -4.02 -4.84
N GLN A 25 -21.18 -4.49 -3.66
CA GLN A 25 -21.01 -3.66 -2.45
C GLN A 25 -19.54 -3.35 -2.14
N GLN A 26 -18.60 -3.91 -2.92
CA GLN A 26 -17.17 -3.71 -2.71
C GLN A 26 -16.66 -2.59 -3.60
N GLU A 27 -16.19 -1.52 -2.99
CA GLU A 27 -15.43 -0.49 -3.70
C GLU A 27 -13.98 -0.98 -3.88
N PRO A 28 -13.42 -0.98 -5.11
CA PRO A 28 -12.05 -1.42 -5.32
C PRO A 28 -11.04 -0.57 -4.54
N SER A 29 -9.98 -1.21 -4.04
CA SER A 29 -8.96 -0.52 -3.22
C SER A 29 -8.25 0.61 -3.96
N TRP A 30 -8.11 0.54 -5.28
CA TRP A 30 -7.55 1.62 -6.10
C TRP A 30 -8.47 2.86 -6.17
N GLN A 31 -9.78 2.67 -5.93
CA GLN A 31 -10.77 3.75 -5.93
C GLN A 31 -10.88 4.40 -4.55
N VAL A 32 -10.82 3.61 -3.47
CA VAL A 32 -10.89 4.12 -2.08
C VAL A 32 -9.56 4.71 -1.61
N PHE A 33 -8.44 4.06 -1.97
CA PHE A 33 -7.10 4.45 -1.56
C PHE A 33 -6.31 5.06 -2.73
N SER A 34 -6.97 5.89 -3.52
CA SER A 34 -6.27 6.83 -4.40
C SER A 34 -5.62 7.93 -3.55
N THR A 35 -4.62 7.57 -2.76
CA THR A 35 -3.70 8.56 -2.19
C THR A 35 -3.00 9.20 -3.38
N GLU A 36 -2.78 10.51 -3.37
CA GLU A 36 -1.77 11.13 -4.22
C GLU A 36 -0.43 10.47 -3.86
N SER A 37 -0.13 9.37 -4.53
CA SER A 37 1.13 8.67 -4.36
C SER A 37 2.26 9.65 -4.65
N THR A 38 3.45 9.31 -4.19
CA THR A 38 4.71 9.91 -4.64
C THR A 38 4.70 9.92 -6.17
N ARG A 39 4.40 11.07 -6.80
CA ARG A 39 4.28 11.16 -8.26
C ARG A 39 5.66 10.88 -8.83
N VAL A 40 5.83 9.78 -9.56
CA VAL A 40 7.14 9.38 -10.13
C VAL A 40 7.78 10.48 -11.03
N GLY A 41 6.99 11.47 -11.46
CA GLY A 41 7.45 12.65 -12.19
C GLY A 41 7.88 13.87 -11.36
N ASP A 42 7.80 13.85 -10.03
CA ASP A 42 8.25 14.95 -9.14
C ASP A 42 9.42 14.47 -8.25
N PRO A 43 10.63 14.37 -8.81
CA PRO A 43 11.77 13.76 -8.12
C PRO A 43 12.19 14.59 -6.89
N GLY A 44 12.33 13.93 -5.74
CA GLY A 44 13.06 14.46 -4.58
C GLY A 44 12.24 15.04 -3.43
N HIS A 45 10.92 15.25 -3.56
CA HIS A 45 10.05 15.76 -2.48
C HIS A 45 8.94 14.79 -2.07
N ASN A 46 8.96 13.63 -2.72
CA ASN A 46 7.86 12.68 -2.70
C ASN A 46 7.99 11.61 -1.61
N LEU A 47 9.20 11.39 -1.13
CA LEU A 47 9.52 10.47 -0.04
C LEU A 47 9.91 11.22 1.25
N VAL A 48 10.12 12.52 1.12
CA VAL A 48 10.80 13.39 2.08
C VAL A 48 10.26 14.82 1.87
N GLY A 49 9.96 15.56 2.93
CA GLY A 49 9.39 16.91 2.77
C GLY A 49 10.32 17.88 2.01
N GLN A 50 9.77 19.00 1.53
CA GLN A 50 10.48 20.00 0.69
C GLN A 50 11.84 20.48 1.24
N ASN A 51 12.07 20.37 2.55
CA ASN A 51 13.29 20.84 3.22
C ASN A 51 14.21 19.70 3.67
N TRP A 52 14.08 18.49 3.13
CA TRP A 52 14.98 17.39 3.48
C TRP A 52 16.37 17.59 2.87
N THR A 53 17.40 17.57 3.72
CA THR A 53 18.80 17.81 3.30
C THR A 53 19.57 16.55 2.96
N GLY A 54 19.02 15.35 3.25
CA GLY A 54 19.71 14.09 3.02
C GLY A 54 20.88 13.82 3.97
N GLU A 55 21.18 14.73 4.90
CA GLU A 55 22.32 14.61 5.80
C GLU A 55 21.94 13.80 7.05
N PRO A 56 22.58 12.64 7.29
CA PRO A 56 22.49 11.99 8.57
C PRO A 56 23.14 12.92 9.61
N ARG A 57 22.34 13.46 10.55
CA ARG A 57 22.87 14.22 11.69
C ARG A 57 23.79 13.31 12.51
N GLY A 58 25.09 13.42 12.26
CA GLY A 58 26.12 12.76 13.06
C GLY A 58 27.22 12.09 12.24
N SER A 59 28.14 12.89 11.72
CA SER A 59 29.52 12.45 11.51
C SER A 59 30.49 13.52 12.02
N SER A 60 30.32 13.94 13.28
CA SER A 60 31.30 14.75 14.01
C SER A 60 32.30 13.89 14.77
N THR A 61 32.86 12.87 14.11
CA THR A 61 33.97 12.09 14.68
C THR A 61 34.96 11.73 13.59
N GLY A 62 36.09 12.44 13.59
CA GLY A 62 37.37 11.93 13.10
C GLY A 62 37.92 12.55 11.81
N THR A 63 38.70 13.63 11.93
CA THR A 63 40.02 13.78 11.28
C THR A 63 40.77 14.89 12.00
N GLY A 64 41.85 14.52 12.69
CA GLY A 64 42.73 15.46 13.36
C GLY A 64 43.69 16.18 12.42
N GLU A 65 44.38 17.15 13.02
CA GLU A 65 45.77 17.52 12.74
C GLU A 65 46.07 18.16 11.38
N LYS A 66 46.26 19.49 11.35
CA LYS A 66 47.50 20.14 10.85
C LYS A 66 47.74 21.48 11.57
N ASN A 67 48.87 21.53 12.28
CA ASN A 67 49.47 22.69 12.93
C ASN A 67 49.68 23.88 11.97
N ALA A 68 49.62 25.11 12.51
CA ALA A 68 50.58 26.16 12.16
C ALA A 68 50.70 27.14 13.35
N SER A 69 51.94 27.31 13.79
CA SER A 69 52.44 28.15 14.88
C SER A 69 52.24 29.65 14.64
#